data_AF-K1RZV9-F1
#
_entry.id   AF-K1RZV9-F1
#
_cell.length_a   1.000
_cell.length_b   1.000
_cell.length_c   1.000
_cell.angle_alpha   90.00
_cell.angle_beta   90.00
_cell.angle_gamma   90.00
#
_symmetry.space_group_name_H-M   'P 1'
#
loop_
_entity.id
_entity.type
_entity.pdbx_description
1 polymer ?
#
loop_
_entity_poly.entity_id
_entity_poly.type
_entity_poly.pdbx_seq_one_letter_code
_entity_poly.pdbx_strand_id
1 'polypeptide(L)'
;MDKENISPEDMVVEFYTQVNAFQVLAKKMDAYLSTIIAMKRGMSGVTNALLLFCGTDWPGMDHFKSLLKDLDDSWDLLEKDVSKLGDGFQDFADKFYVILDLRVKIEEGTQALRHYRREAEKMKKNKQKSQNERDEFARMSTQKERELKEMRRKLEVDVNELCKTQRNFIINQFRKFFEVHGTFCRDFQEIEGKLLDSLVNFYPKRK
;
A
#
# COMPACT_ATOMS: atom_id res chain seq x y z
N MET A 1 2.60 31.52 -8.83
CA MET A 1 2.70 30.71 -7.59
C MET A 1 4.17 30.59 -7.31
N ASP A 2 4.64 31.41 -6.38
CA ASP A 2 6.03 31.47 -5.96
C ASP A 2 6.44 30.10 -5.41
N LYS A 3 7.58 29.60 -5.88
CA LYS A 3 8.20 28.39 -5.33
C LYS A 3 8.82 28.78 -4.00
N GLU A 4 8.00 28.79 -2.94
CA GLU A 4 8.54 28.74 -1.59
C GLU A 4 9.42 27.49 -1.50
N ASN A 5 10.70 27.69 -1.24
CA ASN A 5 11.63 26.62 -0.91
C ASN A 5 11.18 26.05 0.44
N ILE A 6 10.28 25.07 0.41
CA ILE A 6 9.85 24.34 1.59
C ILE A 6 11.10 23.72 2.22
N SER A 7 11.32 23.94 3.52
CA SER A 7 12.44 23.33 4.23
C SER A 7 12.34 21.80 4.14
N PRO A 8 13.45 21.06 4.01
CA PRO A 8 13.45 19.60 4.16
C PRO A 8 12.77 19.14 5.46
N GLU A 9 12.79 19.95 6.51
CA GLU A 9 12.11 19.67 7.78
C GLU A 9 10.59 19.84 7.70
N ASP A 10 10.09 20.82 6.94
CA ASP A 10 8.67 21.04 6.70
C ASP A 10 8.09 19.99 5.74
N MET A 11 8.87 19.63 4.70
CA MET A 11 8.54 18.53 3.80
C MET A 11 8.33 17.22 4.57
N VAL A 12 9.09 17.00 5.65
CA VAL A 12 8.99 15.79 6.47
C VAL A 12 7.68 15.71 7.26
N VAL A 13 7.15 16.82 7.77
CA VAL A 13 5.86 16.82 8.51
C VAL A 13 4.70 16.49 7.57
N GLU A 14 4.69 17.11 6.38
CA GLU A 14 3.73 16.77 5.33
C GLU A 14 3.89 15.31 4.89
N PHE A 15 5.13 14.84 4.79
CA PHE A 15 5.46 13.46 4.47
C PHE A 15 4.90 12.47 5.51
N TYR A 16 5.03 12.74 6.82
CA TYR A 16 4.44 11.90 7.87
C TYR A 16 2.91 11.83 7.79
N THR A 17 2.27 12.95 7.49
CA THR A 17 0.80 12.99 7.32
C THR A 17 0.38 12.11 6.14
N GLN A 18 1.13 12.16 5.05
CA GLN A 18 0.90 11.35 3.87
C GLN A 18 1.17 9.85 4.13
N VAL A 19 2.22 9.49 4.87
CA VAL A 19 2.50 8.11 5.30
C VAL A 19 1.30 7.53 6.05
N ASN A 20 0.81 8.27 7.05
CA ASN A 20 -0.32 7.83 7.85
C ASN A 20 -1.57 7.66 6.99
N ALA A 21 -1.82 8.57 6.06
CA ALA A 21 -2.93 8.45 5.11
C ALA A 21 -2.81 7.20 4.22
N PHE A 22 -1.61 6.88 3.73
CA PHE A 22 -1.37 5.66 2.96
C PHE A 22 -1.58 4.38 3.77
N GLN A 23 -1.08 4.34 5.01
CA GLN A 23 -1.30 3.19 5.88
C GLN A 23 -2.77 2.98 6.20
N VAL A 24 -3.52 4.07 6.41
CA VAL A 24 -4.97 3.99 6.58
C VAL A 24 -5.62 3.44 5.32
N LEU A 25 -5.24 3.92 4.15
CA LEU A 25 -5.79 3.46 2.87
C LEU A 25 -5.48 1.97 2.62
N ALA A 26 -4.25 1.53 2.84
CA ALA A 26 -3.85 0.12 2.73
C ALA A 26 -4.71 -0.77 3.64
N LYS A 27 -4.86 -0.40 4.92
CA LYS A 27 -5.73 -1.13 5.86
C LYS A 27 -7.19 -1.18 5.41
N LYS A 28 -7.69 -0.12 4.76
CA LYS A 28 -9.05 -0.12 4.20
C LYS A 28 -9.16 -1.04 2.99
N MET A 29 -8.13 -1.13 2.16
CA MET A 29 -8.08 -2.09 1.06
C MET A 29 -8.05 -3.55 1.56
N ASP A 30 -7.29 -3.85 2.61
CA ASP A 30 -7.26 -5.18 3.24
C ASP A 30 -8.63 -5.57 3.81
N ALA A 31 -9.29 -4.62 4.47
CA ALA A 31 -10.64 -4.82 5.00
C ALA A 31 -11.67 -5.03 3.87
N TYR A 32 -11.51 -4.32 2.75
CA TYR A 32 -12.35 -4.49 1.56
C TYR A 32 -12.15 -5.88 0.93
N LEU A 33 -10.90 -6.33 0.76
CA LEU A 33 -10.59 -7.69 0.29
C LEU A 33 -11.19 -8.76 1.21
N SER A 34 -11.04 -8.60 2.53
CA SER A 34 -11.63 -9.51 3.51
C SER A 34 -13.16 -9.59 3.38
N THR A 35 -13.80 -8.46 3.07
CA THR A 35 -15.24 -8.39 2.82
C THR A 35 -15.62 -9.12 1.53
N ILE A 36 -14.86 -8.96 0.44
CA ILE A 36 -15.07 -9.70 -0.81
C ILE A 36 -15.02 -11.21 -0.57
N ILE A 37 -14.00 -11.69 0.15
CA ILE A 37 -13.84 -13.12 0.47
C ILE A 37 -15.05 -13.63 1.27
N ALA A 38 -15.54 -12.84 2.23
CA ALA A 38 -16.72 -13.21 3.01
C ALA A 38 -18.00 -13.23 2.15
N MET A 39 -18.19 -12.23 1.28
CA MET A 39 -19.35 -12.16 0.37
C MET A 39 -19.35 -13.31 -0.62
N LYS A 40 -18.20 -13.63 -1.23
CA LYS A 40 -18.02 -14.79 -2.10
C LYS A 40 -18.45 -16.08 -1.40
N ARG A 41 -17.92 -16.37 -0.20
CA ARG A 41 -18.32 -17.55 0.58
C ARG A 41 -19.81 -17.58 0.88
N GLY A 42 -20.41 -16.44 1.22
CA GLY A 42 -21.85 -16.32 1.44
C GLY A 42 -22.64 -16.64 0.17
N MET A 43 -22.21 -16.11 -0.97
CA MET A 43 -22.83 -16.37 -2.27
C MET A 43 -22.70 -17.84 -2.69
N SER A 44 -21.52 -18.46 -2.53
CA SER A 44 -21.35 -19.90 -2.75
C SER A 44 -22.28 -20.72 -1.84
N GLY A 45 -22.50 -20.27 -0.60
CA GLY A 45 -23.48 -20.89 0.31
C GLY A 45 -24.92 -20.81 -0.20
N VAL A 46 -25.35 -19.65 -0.68
CA VAL A 46 -26.70 -19.43 -1.25
C VAL A 46 -26.89 -20.27 -2.51
N THR A 47 -25.93 -20.24 -3.43
CA THR A 47 -25.99 -20.99 -4.70
C THR A 47 -26.01 -22.50 -4.47
N ASN A 48 -25.21 -23.01 -3.53
CA ASN A 48 -25.27 -24.42 -3.13
C ASN A 48 -26.62 -24.80 -2.51
N ALA A 49 -27.18 -23.95 -1.65
CA ALA A 49 -28.50 -24.20 -1.07
C ALA A 49 -29.60 -24.20 -2.14
N LEU A 50 -29.53 -23.29 -3.12
CA LEU A 50 -30.45 -23.22 -4.25
C LEU A 50 -30.43 -24.51 -5.07
N LEU A 51 -29.24 -25.07 -5.33
CA LEU A 51 -29.09 -26.34 -6.05
C LEU A 51 -29.78 -27.52 -5.36
N LEU A 52 -29.98 -27.49 -4.04
CA LEU A 52 -30.71 -28.54 -3.31
C LEU A 52 -32.21 -28.56 -3.64
N PHE A 53 -32.77 -27.43 -4.09
CA PHE A 53 -34.18 -27.34 -4.50
C PHE A 53 -34.38 -27.72 -5.98
N CYS A 54 -33.33 -27.76 -6.78
CA CYS A 54 -33.39 -28.07 -8.20
C CYS A 54 -33.29 -29.58 -8.44
N GLY A 55 -34.20 -30.13 -9.24
CA GLY A 55 -34.05 -31.49 -9.74
C GLY A 55 -32.88 -31.57 -10.72
N THR A 56 -32.07 -32.62 -10.62
CA THR A 56 -30.89 -32.81 -11.48
C THR A 56 -31.22 -32.89 -12.97
N ASP A 57 -32.46 -33.24 -13.29
CA ASP A 57 -32.92 -33.58 -14.63
C ASP A 57 -33.80 -32.45 -15.22
N TRP A 58 -33.87 -31.30 -14.55
CA TRP A 58 -34.68 -30.19 -15.00
C TRP A 58 -34.16 -29.63 -16.33
N PRO A 59 -35.04 -29.30 -17.29
CA PRO A 59 -34.63 -28.67 -18.54
C PRO A 59 -33.85 -27.38 -18.26
N GLY A 60 -32.66 -27.25 -18.85
CA GLY A 60 -31.79 -26.09 -18.66
C GLY A 60 -30.88 -26.14 -17.43
N MET A 61 -30.88 -27.24 -16.67
CA MET A 61 -30.09 -27.35 -15.44
C MET A 61 -28.57 -27.22 -15.67
N ASP A 62 -28.05 -27.75 -16.77
CA ASP A 62 -26.63 -27.63 -17.11
C ASP A 62 -26.24 -26.18 -17.42
N HIS A 63 -27.12 -25.44 -18.13
CA HIS A 63 -26.90 -24.03 -18.39
C HIS A 63 -26.92 -23.22 -17.08
N PHE A 64 -27.88 -23.51 -16.20
CA PHE A 64 -27.95 -22.88 -14.88
C PHE A 64 -26.69 -23.13 -14.03
N LYS A 65 -26.20 -24.37 -13.98
CA LYS A 65 -24.94 -24.70 -13.30
C LYS A 65 -23.74 -23.96 -13.92
N SER A 66 -23.71 -23.79 -15.23
CA SER A 66 -22.68 -22.99 -15.90
C SER A 66 -22.73 -21.53 -15.44
N LEU A 67 -23.92 -20.93 -15.36
CA LEU A 67 -24.08 -19.54 -14.88
C LEU A 67 -23.66 -19.39 -13.41
N LEU A 68 -23.94 -20.38 -12.56
CA LEU A 68 -23.46 -20.38 -11.18
C LEU A 68 -21.93 -20.46 -11.09
N LYS A 69 -21.30 -21.20 -12.01
CA LYS A 69 -19.85 -21.24 -12.11
C LYS A 69 -19.29 -19.91 -12.61
N ASP A 70 -19.89 -19.32 -13.64
CA ASP A 70 -19.48 -18.00 -14.14
C ASP A 70 -19.56 -16.94 -13.03
N LEU A 71 -20.59 -17.04 -12.17
CA LEU A 71 -20.72 -16.19 -10.98
C LEU A 71 -19.55 -16.41 -10.00
N ASP A 72 -19.21 -17.65 -9.67
CA ASP A 72 -18.08 -17.97 -8.76
C ASP A 72 -16.74 -17.50 -9.35
N ASP A 73 -16.51 -17.75 -10.64
CA ASP A 73 -15.32 -17.31 -11.38
C ASP A 73 -15.21 -15.76 -11.38
N SER A 74 -16.33 -15.03 -11.46
CA SER A 74 -16.33 -13.57 -11.36
C SER A 74 -15.85 -13.06 -9.99
N TRP A 75 -16.20 -13.76 -8.92
CA TRP A 75 -15.74 -13.45 -7.57
C TRP A 75 -14.26 -13.78 -7.39
N ASP A 76 -13.78 -14.88 -7.97
CA ASP A 76 -12.35 -15.24 -8.02
C ASP A 76 -11.51 -14.15 -8.69
N LEU A 77 -11.98 -13.62 -9.82
CA LEU A 77 -11.30 -12.55 -10.53
C LEU A 77 -11.25 -11.26 -9.70
N LEU A 78 -12.37 -10.86 -9.08
CA LEU A 78 -12.42 -9.69 -8.21
C LEU A 78 -11.46 -9.84 -7.03
N GLU A 79 -11.49 -10.97 -6.32
CA GLU A 79 -10.61 -11.26 -5.18
C GLU A 79 -9.13 -11.13 -5.58
N LYS A 80 -8.75 -11.77 -6.69
CA LYS A 80 -7.38 -11.75 -7.23
C LYS A 80 -6.92 -10.34 -7.61
N ASP A 81 -7.75 -9.59 -8.31
CA ASP A 81 -7.36 -8.26 -8.79
C ASP A 81 -7.33 -7.23 -7.66
N VAL A 82 -8.24 -7.31 -6.68
CA VAL A 82 -8.19 -6.48 -5.47
C VAL A 82 -6.97 -6.82 -4.61
N SER A 83 -6.58 -8.09 -4.50
CA SER A 83 -5.33 -8.49 -3.82
C SER A 83 -4.11 -7.80 -4.42
N LYS A 84 -3.98 -7.78 -5.76
CA LYS A 84 -2.86 -7.09 -6.43
C LYS A 84 -2.85 -5.59 -6.21
N LEU A 85 -4.03 -4.97 -6.04
CA LEU A 85 -4.11 -3.55 -5.67
C LEU A 85 -3.53 -3.33 -4.27
N GLY A 86 -3.85 -4.22 -3.32
CA GLY A 86 -3.26 -4.26 -1.98
C GLY A 86 -1.72 -4.31 -2.01
N ASP A 87 -1.15 -5.24 -2.78
CA ASP A 87 0.30 -5.37 -2.94
C ASP A 87 0.95 -4.06 -3.41
N GLY A 88 0.32 -3.38 -4.38
CA GLY A 88 0.80 -2.09 -4.86
C GLY A 88 0.83 -0.99 -3.79
N PHE A 89 -0.12 -0.98 -2.85
CA PHE A 89 -0.10 -0.06 -1.71
C PHE A 89 1.03 -0.38 -0.73
N GLN A 90 1.30 -1.67 -0.48
CA GLN A 90 2.40 -2.09 0.38
C GLN A 90 3.76 -1.72 -0.22
N ASP A 91 4.00 -2.01 -1.50
CA ASP A 91 5.23 -1.65 -2.22
C ASP A 91 5.51 -0.14 -2.16
N PHE A 92 4.45 0.67 -2.26
CA PHE A 92 4.59 2.12 -2.15
C PHE A 92 4.84 2.56 -0.72
N ALA A 93 4.19 1.93 0.27
CA ALA A 93 4.42 2.16 1.70
C ALA A 93 5.88 1.87 2.11
N ASP A 94 6.49 0.81 1.56
CA ASP A 94 7.87 0.41 1.84
C ASP A 94 8.89 1.51 1.51
N LYS A 95 8.64 2.29 0.46
CA LYS A 95 9.48 3.45 0.11
C LYS A 95 9.47 4.53 1.20
N PHE A 96 8.35 4.71 1.90
CA PHE A 96 8.29 5.63 3.02
C PHE A 96 9.08 5.13 4.22
N TYR A 97 9.07 3.82 4.51
CA TYR A 97 9.83 3.26 5.62
C TYR A 97 11.35 3.46 5.44
N VAL A 98 11.85 3.38 4.20
CA VAL A 98 13.25 3.69 3.89
C VAL A 98 13.60 5.15 4.23
N ILE A 99 12.72 6.09 3.92
CA ILE A 99 12.91 7.51 4.22
C ILE A 99 12.85 7.77 5.73
N LEU A 100 11.94 7.10 6.44
CA LEU A 100 11.83 7.19 7.90
C LEU A 100 13.10 6.64 8.59
N ASP A 101 13.59 5.49 8.17
CA ASP A 101 14.84 4.90 8.69
C ASP A 101 16.04 5.82 8.44
N LEU A 102 16.14 6.40 7.24
CA LEU A 102 17.20 7.35 6.92
C LEU A 102 17.16 8.60 7.80
N ARG A 103 15.96 9.10 8.12
CA ARG A 103 15.77 10.24 9.02
C ARG A 103 16.25 9.91 10.43
N VAL A 104 15.89 8.75 10.98
CA VAL A 104 16.35 8.31 12.31
C VAL A 104 17.88 8.26 12.34
N LYS A 105 18.52 7.69 11.31
CA LYS A 105 19.99 7.64 11.19
C LYS A 105 20.63 9.03 11.12
N ILE A 106 19.98 10.00 10.47
CA ILE A 106 20.44 11.39 10.45
C ILE A 106 20.33 12.03 11.84
N GLU A 107 19.25 11.79 12.57
CA GLU A 107 19.06 12.30 13.93
C GLU A 107 20.12 11.72 14.88
N GLU A 108 20.29 10.40 14.90
CA GLU A 108 21.31 9.70 15.68
C GLU A 108 22.72 10.19 15.34
N GLY A 109 23.03 10.29 14.04
CA GLY A 109 24.32 10.81 13.58
C GLY A 109 24.55 12.26 14.00
N THR A 110 23.50 13.10 13.97
CA THR A 110 23.58 14.51 14.39
C THR A 110 23.85 14.63 15.89
N GLN A 111 23.22 13.78 16.71
CA GLN A 111 23.50 13.70 18.14
C GLN A 111 24.94 13.24 18.41
N ALA A 112 25.41 12.22 17.69
CA ALA A 112 26.78 11.73 17.79
C ALA A 112 27.80 12.80 17.40
N LEU A 113 27.57 13.56 16.31
CA LEU A 113 28.44 14.66 15.89
C LEU A 113 28.51 15.75 16.97
N ARG A 114 27.38 16.11 17.59
CA ARG A 114 27.35 17.07 18.71
C ARG A 114 28.18 16.57 19.89
N HIS A 115 28.09 15.27 20.22
CA HIS A 115 28.91 14.66 21.26
C HIS A 115 30.40 14.75 20.92
N TYR A 116 30.82 14.32 19.73
CA TYR A 116 32.23 14.39 19.30
C TYR A 116 32.78 15.82 19.31
N ARG A 117 31.99 16.81 18.88
CA ARG A 117 32.41 18.23 18.91
C ARG A 117 32.62 18.73 20.34
N ARG A 118 31.70 18.41 21.26
CA ARG A 118 31.83 18.77 22.69
C ARG A 118 33.05 18.13 23.32
N GLU A 119 33.28 16.85 23.05
CA GLU A 119 34.46 16.15 23.55
C GLU A 119 35.74 16.76 22.96
N ALA A 120 35.81 16.99 21.65
CA ALA A 120 36.96 17.65 21.01
C ALA A 120 37.29 19.02 21.62
N GLU A 121 36.28 19.82 21.97
CA GLU A 121 36.47 21.09 22.68
C GLU A 121 37.01 20.92 24.10
N LYS A 122 36.52 19.94 24.87
CA LYS A 122 37.08 19.61 26.19
C LYS A 122 38.54 19.17 26.08
N MET A 123 38.87 18.37 25.06
CA MET A 123 40.23 17.86 24.81
C MET A 123 41.21 18.99 24.41
N LYS A 124 40.73 20.03 23.71
CA LYS A 124 41.51 21.24 23.42
C LYS A 124 41.80 22.08 24.67
N LYS A 125 40.87 22.14 25.62
CA LYS A 125 41.06 22.88 26.88
C LYS A 125 41.97 22.15 27.87
N ASN A 126 42.04 20.82 27.80
CA ASN A 126 42.83 20.01 28.72
C ASN A 126 44.28 19.81 28.22
N LYS A 127 45.26 20.45 28.87
CA LYS A 127 46.68 20.45 28.47
C LYS A 127 47.40 19.10 28.66
N GLN A 128 46.82 18.16 29.40
CA GLN A 128 47.43 16.86 29.72
C GLN A 128 47.25 15.78 28.64
N LYS A 129 46.42 16.00 27.62
CA LYS A 129 46.12 14.98 26.59
C LYS A 129 47.00 15.09 25.36
N SER A 130 47.32 13.94 24.77
CA SER A 130 48.27 13.85 23.66
C SER A 130 47.70 14.47 22.38
N GLN A 131 48.59 14.97 21.53
CA GLN A 131 48.23 15.52 20.22
C GLN A 131 47.49 14.47 19.35
N ASN A 132 47.89 13.19 19.45
CA ASN A 132 47.27 12.09 18.72
C ASN A 132 45.80 11.89 19.08
N GLU A 133 45.45 11.98 20.37
CA GLU A 133 44.05 11.86 20.82
C GLU A 133 43.20 13.03 20.30
N ARG A 134 43.77 14.25 20.24
CA ARG A 134 43.06 15.42 19.70
C ARG A 134 42.81 15.29 18.19
N ASP A 135 43.79 14.78 17.45
CA ASP A 135 43.70 14.59 16.00
C ASP A 135 42.71 13.47 15.64
N GLU A 136 42.62 12.42 16.46
CA GLU A 136 41.64 11.33 16.29
C GLU A 136 40.19 11.83 16.43
N PHE A 137 39.89 12.60 17.47
CA PHE A 137 38.55 13.19 17.65
C PHE A 137 38.18 14.17 16.53
N ALA A 138 39.14 14.95 16.03
CA ALA A 138 38.93 15.83 14.88
C ALA A 138 38.61 15.02 13.61
N ARG A 139 39.36 13.94 13.34
CA ARG A 139 39.09 13.03 12.20
C ARG A 139 37.72 12.37 12.31
N MET A 140 37.35 11.86 13.49
CA MET A 140 36.03 11.27 13.73
C MET A 140 34.90 12.26 13.52
N SER A 141 35.05 13.51 14.00
CA SER A 141 34.07 14.57 13.76
C SER A 141 33.94 14.91 12.28
N THR A 142 35.05 15.04 11.54
CA THR A 142 35.03 15.33 10.10
C THR A 142 34.40 14.17 9.31
N GLN A 143 34.72 12.93 9.67
CA GLN A 143 34.13 11.75 9.04
C GLN A 143 32.61 11.72 9.28
N LYS A 144 32.16 11.95 10.51
CA LYS A 144 30.73 11.93 10.84
C LYS A 144 29.95 13.05 10.16
N GLU A 145 30.57 14.21 10.00
CA GLU A 145 30.01 15.34 9.26
C GLU A 145 29.84 15.04 7.76
N ARG A 146 30.79 14.32 7.15
CA ARG A 146 30.67 13.85 5.76
C ARG A 146 29.52 12.84 5.60
N GLU A 147 29.46 11.84 6.48
CA GLU A 147 28.37 10.84 6.48
C GLU A 147 26.99 11.51 6.61
N LEU A 148 26.85 12.47 7.52
CA LEU A 148 25.61 13.22 7.70
C LEU A 148 25.23 14.05 6.48
N LYS A 149 26.20 14.69 5.83
CA LYS A 149 25.96 15.45 4.60
C LYS A 149 25.46 14.55 3.48
N GLU A 150 26.06 13.37 3.33
CA GLU A 150 25.64 12.39 2.33
C GLU A 150 24.25 11.83 2.62
N MET A 151 23.97 11.44 3.87
CA MET A 151 22.65 10.98 4.28
C MET A 151 21.57 12.04 4.07
N ARG A 152 21.84 13.31 4.42
CA ARG A 152 20.90 14.42 4.18
C ARG A 152 20.63 14.64 2.70
N ARG A 153 21.66 14.56 1.85
CA ARG A 153 21.50 14.64 0.40
C ARG A 153 20.65 13.49 -0.13
N LYS A 154 20.88 12.27 0.37
CA LYS A 154 20.08 11.09 0.00
C LYS A 154 18.62 11.28 0.41
N LEU A 155 18.36 11.75 1.64
CA LEU A 155 17.01 12.02 2.12
C LEU A 155 16.29 13.03 1.22
N GLU A 156 16.97 14.11 0.84
CA GLU A 156 16.42 15.12 -0.06
C GLU A 156 16.06 14.54 -1.44
N VAL A 157 16.91 13.67 -2.00
CA VAL A 157 16.65 12.99 -3.28
C VAL A 157 15.43 12.05 -3.16
N ASP A 158 15.43 11.18 -2.15
CA ASP A 158 14.41 10.15 -1.96
C ASP A 158 13.02 10.79 -1.70
N VAL A 159 12.96 11.83 -0.85
CA VAL A 159 11.72 12.59 -0.59
C VAL A 159 11.21 13.27 -1.85
N ASN A 160 12.09 13.94 -2.61
CA ASN A 160 11.70 14.60 -3.85
C ASN A 160 11.19 13.62 -4.91
N GLU A 161 11.79 12.44 -5.03
CA GLU A 161 11.31 11.40 -5.92
C GLU A 161 9.93 10.87 -5.49
N LEU A 162 9.73 10.66 -4.19
CA LEU A 162 8.46 10.17 -3.69
C LEU A 162 7.34 11.19 -3.90
N CYS A 163 7.58 12.48 -3.61
CA CYS A 163 6.62 13.56 -3.85
C CYS A 163 6.20 13.63 -5.34
N LYS A 164 7.14 13.42 -6.28
CA LYS A 164 6.84 13.40 -7.72
C LYS A 164 5.98 12.21 -8.14
N THR A 165 6.19 11.05 -7.53
CA THR A 165 5.56 9.80 -7.94
C THR A 165 4.23 9.52 -7.22
N GLN A 166 4.07 10.04 -6.00
CA GLN A 166 2.92 9.80 -5.13
C GLN A 166 1.58 10.12 -5.79
N ARG A 167 1.45 11.32 -6.37
CA ARG A 167 0.19 11.74 -6.99
C ARG A 167 -0.23 10.77 -8.10
N ASN A 168 0.71 10.41 -8.95
CA ASN A 168 0.45 9.47 -10.05
C ASN A 168 0.16 8.07 -9.54
N PHE A 169 0.84 7.64 -8.47
CA PHE A 169 0.55 6.37 -7.81
C PHE A 169 -0.90 6.32 -7.32
N ILE A 170 -1.35 7.31 -6.53
CA ILE A 170 -2.73 7.36 -6.02
C ILE A 170 -3.74 7.34 -7.17
N ILE A 171 -3.57 8.21 -8.17
CA ILE A 171 -4.48 8.29 -9.32
C ILE A 171 -4.57 6.94 -10.03
N ASN A 172 -3.44 6.27 -10.25
CA ASN A 172 -3.40 4.99 -10.93
C ASN A 172 -4.05 3.88 -10.08
N GLN A 173 -3.84 3.85 -8.77
CA GLN A 173 -4.48 2.87 -7.90
C GLN A 173 -5.99 3.04 -7.86
N PHE A 174 -6.49 4.27 -7.71
CA PHE A 174 -7.93 4.53 -7.73
C PHE A 174 -8.56 4.23 -9.08
N ARG A 175 -7.88 4.57 -10.19
CA ARG A 175 -8.37 4.21 -11.53
C ARG A 175 -8.53 2.71 -11.67
N LYS A 176 -7.50 1.93 -11.31
CA LYS A 176 -7.55 0.47 -11.37
C LYS A 176 -8.62 -0.10 -10.45
N PHE A 177 -8.77 0.45 -9.25
CA PHE A 177 -9.84 0.06 -8.31
C PHE A 177 -11.23 0.19 -8.95
N PHE A 178 -11.54 1.36 -9.51
CA PHE A 178 -12.84 1.58 -10.15
C PHE A 178 -13.02 0.74 -11.42
N GLU A 179 -11.95 0.48 -12.17
CA GLU A 179 -11.98 -0.39 -13.34
C GLU A 179 -12.29 -1.84 -12.97
N VAL A 180 -11.58 -2.39 -11.98
CA VAL A 180 -11.78 -3.75 -11.46
C VAL A 180 -13.19 -3.90 -10.89
N HIS A 181 -13.59 -2.99 -10.00
CA HIS A 181 -14.90 -3.07 -9.37
C HIS A 181 -16.03 -2.85 -10.38
N GLY A 182 -15.87 -1.90 -11.31
CA GLY A 182 -16.85 -1.63 -12.35
C GLY A 182 -17.02 -2.79 -13.32
N THR A 183 -15.94 -3.52 -13.63
CA THR A 183 -16.00 -4.74 -14.44
C THR A 183 -16.76 -5.84 -13.73
N PHE A 184 -16.38 -6.12 -12.47
CA PHE A 184 -17.11 -7.07 -11.65
C PHE A 184 -18.62 -6.76 -11.56
N CYS A 185 -19.00 -5.50 -11.30
CA CYS A 185 -20.42 -5.14 -11.19
C CYS A 185 -21.19 -5.37 -12.50
N ARG A 186 -20.59 -5.09 -13.67
CA ARG A 186 -21.23 -5.34 -14.96
C ARG A 186 -21.41 -6.84 -15.20
N ASP A 187 -20.35 -7.61 -14.99
CA ASP A 187 -20.36 -9.05 -15.22
C ASP A 187 -21.35 -9.73 -14.25
N PHE A 188 -21.33 -9.33 -12.98
CA PHE A 188 -22.26 -9.81 -11.95
C PHE A 188 -23.72 -9.53 -12.34
N GLN A 189 -24.05 -8.31 -12.76
CA GLN A 189 -25.41 -7.94 -13.17
C GLN A 189 -25.89 -8.75 -14.38
N GLU A 190 -25.00 -8.98 -15.35
CA GLU A 190 -25.32 -9.79 -16.53
C GLU A 190 -25.59 -11.25 -16.15
N ILE A 191 -24.75 -11.84 -15.29
CA ILE A 191 -24.90 -13.22 -14.82
C ILE A 191 -26.17 -13.36 -13.96
N GLU A 192 -26.43 -12.42 -13.05
CA GLU A 192 -27.62 -12.42 -12.19
C GLU A 192 -28.91 -12.38 -13.03
N GLY A 193 -28.98 -11.53 -14.06
CA GLY A 193 -30.12 -11.47 -14.96
C GLY A 193 -30.39 -12.82 -15.66
N LYS A 194 -29.33 -13.46 -16.17
CA LYS A 194 -29.43 -14.79 -16.80
C LYS A 194 -29.83 -15.88 -15.81
N LEU A 195 -29.32 -15.83 -14.57
CA LEU A 195 -29.68 -16.76 -13.51
C LEU A 195 -31.17 -16.64 -13.16
N LEU A 196 -31.69 -15.42 -13.03
CA LEU A 196 -33.10 -15.18 -12.74
C LEU A 196 -33.99 -15.70 -13.88
N ASP A 197 -33.63 -15.39 -15.13
CA ASP A 197 -34.36 -15.88 -16.30
C ASP A 197 -34.34 -17.41 -16.37
N SER A 198 -33.21 -18.05 -16.07
CA SER A 198 -33.12 -19.50 -15.99
C SER A 198 -34.02 -20.08 -14.89
N LEU A 199 -34.09 -19.43 -13.73
CA LEU A 199 -34.95 -19.85 -12.62
C LEU A 199 -36.44 -19.75 -12.96
N VAL A 200 -36.87 -18.64 -13.60
CA VAL A 200 -38.26 -18.47 -14.04
C VAL A 200 -38.65 -19.54 -15.06
N ASN A 201 -37.72 -19.92 -15.95
CA ASN A 201 -37.97 -20.89 -17.01
C ASN A 201 -37.85 -22.36 -16.58
N PHE A 202 -37.42 -22.67 -15.34
CA PHE A 202 -37.41 -24.04 -14.83
C PHE A 202 -38.81 -24.62 -14.61
N TYR A 203 -39.83 -23.78 -14.43
CA TYR A 203 -41.19 -24.29 -14.33
C TYR A 203 -41.65 -24.86 -15.68
N PRO A 204 -42.22 -26.08 -15.72
CA PRO A 204 -42.88 -26.55 -16.92
C PRO A 204 -44.01 -25.57 -17.23
N LYS A 205 -43.93 -24.89 -18.38
CA LYS A 205 -45.06 -24.13 -18.91
C LYS A 205 -46.23 -25.11 -18.95
N ARG A 206 -47.25 -24.88 -18.11
CA ARG A 206 -48.46 -25.73 -18.06
C ARG A 206 -48.95 -25.87 -19.51
N LYS A 207 -49.01 -27.12 -19.99
CA LYS A 207 -49.68 -27.45 -21.25
C LYS A 207 -51.16 -27.12 -21.14
#